data_AF-A0A7C7KJW0-F1
#
_entry.id   AF-A0A7C7KJW0-F1
#
_cell.length_a   1.000
_cell.length_b   1.000
_cell.length_c   1.000
_cell.angle_alpha   90.00
_cell.angle_beta   90.00
_cell.angle_gamma   90.00
#
_symmetry.space_group_name_H-M   'P 1'
#
loop_
_entity.id
_entity.type
_entity.pdbx_description
1 polymer ?
#
loop_
_entity_poly.entity_id
_entity_poly.type
_entity_poly.pdbx_seq_one_letter_code
_entity_poly.pdbx_strand_id
1 'polypeptide(L)'
;MDPNLGRPKSSLSQNFLVDVNIQKKIVAALRADATEVVVEVGPGRGALTQHLVGAVSKLVLIELDHDLAAMWSEKYRDRDDVTVLQGDVLTIPFWESVEDPSQVHVIGNIPYNITSPIIFRLLERPRPKSIL
;
A
#
# COMPACT_ATOMS: atom_id res chain seq x y z
N MET A 1 -4.35 2.57 14.24
CA MET A 1 -5.39 3.37 13.53
C MET A 1 -5.40 4.76 14.12
N ASP A 2 -5.22 5.77 13.29
CA ASP A 2 -5.35 7.16 13.74
C ASP A 2 -6.84 7.57 13.77
N PRO A 3 -7.39 7.90 14.96
CA PRO A 3 -8.80 8.22 15.14
C PRO A 3 -9.21 9.59 14.57
N ASN A 4 -8.25 10.44 14.18
CA ASN A 4 -8.52 11.76 13.61
C ASN A 4 -8.80 11.73 12.10
N LEU A 5 -8.75 10.56 11.45
CA LEU A 5 -9.07 10.45 10.03
C LEU A 5 -10.57 10.62 9.78
N GLY A 6 -10.90 11.45 8.79
CA GLY A 6 -12.25 11.72 8.32
C GLY A 6 -13.05 10.45 7.98
N ARG A 7 -14.38 10.61 7.86
CA ARG A 7 -15.30 9.49 7.58
C ARG A 7 -14.94 8.79 6.26
N PRO A 8 -15.21 7.47 6.12
CA PRO A 8 -15.04 6.77 4.85
C PRO A 8 -15.75 7.52 3.71
N LYS A 9 -15.06 7.68 2.59
CA LYS A 9 -15.64 8.29 1.38
C LYS A 9 -16.30 7.19 0.55
N SER A 10 -17.64 7.22 0.45
CA SER A 10 -18.39 6.25 -0.35
C SER A 10 -18.01 6.27 -1.83
N SER A 11 -17.61 7.43 -2.36
CA SER A 11 -17.10 7.58 -3.73
C SER A 11 -15.82 6.79 -4.01
N LEU A 12 -15.06 6.45 -2.96
CA LEU A 12 -13.81 5.68 -3.04
C LEU A 12 -13.98 4.23 -2.56
N SER A 13 -15.22 3.79 -2.29
CA SER A 13 -15.53 2.45 -1.79
C SER A 13 -14.69 2.02 -0.56
N GLN A 14 -14.32 2.98 0.30
CA GLN A 14 -13.42 2.75 1.42
C GLN A 14 -14.05 1.82 2.48
N ASN A 15 -13.40 0.68 2.73
CA ASN A 15 -13.68 -0.23 3.84
C ASN A 15 -12.41 -0.40 4.67
N PHE A 16 -12.44 -0.01 5.95
CA PHE A 16 -11.24 -0.05 6.79
C PHE A 16 -11.13 -1.37 7.55
N LEU A 17 -9.98 -2.04 7.39
CA LEU A 17 -9.66 -3.27 8.11
C LEU A 17 -9.31 -2.96 9.57
N VAL A 18 -10.26 -3.14 10.50
CA VAL A 18 -10.12 -2.78 11.93
C VAL A 18 -9.53 -3.88 12.82
N ASP A 19 -9.66 -5.14 12.43
CA ASP A 19 -9.19 -6.27 13.24
C ASP A 19 -7.66 -6.41 13.15
N VAL A 20 -6.96 -6.15 14.26
CA VAL A 20 -5.50 -6.20 14.35
C VAL A 20 -4.94 -7.60 14.14
N ASN A 21 -5.67 -8.66 14.54
CA ASN A 21 -5.22 -10.03 14.31
C ASN A 21 -5.27 -10.38 12.82
N ILE A 22 -6.30 -9.92 12.11
CA ILE A 22 -6.38 -10.08 10.66
C ILE A 22 -5.28 -9.28 9.95
N GLN A 23 -5.04 -8.02 10.36
CA GLN A 23 -3.92 -7.22 9.83
C GLN A 23 -2.58 -7.95 9.95
N LYS A 24 -2.26 -8.48 11.14
CA LYS A 24 -1.03 -9.23 11.39
C LYS A 24 -0.94 -10.50 10.53
N LYS A 25 -2.04 -11.23 10.38
CA LYS A 25 -2.08 -12.45 9.54
C LYS A 25 -1.83 -12.12 8.07
N ILE A 26 -2.42 -11.04 7.56
CA ILE A 26 -2.21 -10.56 6.19
C ILE A 26 -0.73 -10.20 5.98
N VAL A 27 -0.14 -9.38 6.85
CA VAL A 27 1.28 -8.99 6.73
C VAL A 27 2.21 -10.20 6.86
N ALA A 28 1.93 -11.12 7.79
CA ALA A 28 2.73 -12.34 7.93
C ALA A 28 2.65 -13.27 6.70
N ALA A 29 1.52 -13.27 5.98
CA ALA A 29 1.36 -14.07 4.77
C ALA A 29 2.20 -13.54 3.59
N LEU A 30 2.57 -12.25 3.61
CA LEU A 30 3.48 -11.65 2.63
C LEU A 30 4.89 -12.29 2.69
N ARG A 31 5.30 -12.74 3.88
CA ARG A 31 6.64 -13.29 4.17
C ARG A 31 7.79 -12.37 3.73
N ALA A 32 7.56 -11.07 3.69
CA ALA A 32 8.60 -10.08 3.46
C ALA A 32 9.47 -9.94 4.72
N ASP A 33 10.75 -9.64 4.51
CA ASP A 33 11.71 -9.32 5.57
C ASP A 33 12.35 -7.94 5.38
N ALA A 34 13.30 -7.60 6.24
CA ALA A 34 13.96 -6.29 6.27
C ALA A 34 14.82 -5.98 5.03
N THR A 35 14.97 -6.91 4.08
CA THR A 35 15.68 -6.71 2.81
C THR A 35 14.73 -6.45 1.64
N GLU A 36 13.45 -6.77 1.80
CA GLU A 36 12.47 -6.77 0.72
C GLU A 36 11.77 -5.41 0.56
N VAL A 37 11.33 -5.12 -0.66
CA VAL A 37 10.55 -3.90 -0.99
C VAL A 37 9.07 -4.25 -1.09
N VAL A 38 8.24 -3.43 -0.46
CA VAL A 38 6.78 -3.61 -0.46
C VAL A 38 6.09 -2.40 -1.06
N VAL A 39 5.12 -2.63 -1.95
CA VAL A 39 4.16 -1.64 -2.42
C VAL A 39 2.81 -1.91 -1.75
N GLU A 40 2.31 -0.95 -0.97
CA GLU A 40 0.96 -0.98 -0.40
C GLU A 40 0.00 -0.16 -1.26
N VAL A 41 -1.03 -0.82 -1.79
CA VAL A 41 -2.09 -0.20 -2.58
C VAL A 41 -3.26 0.17 -1.67
N GLY A 42 -3.57 1.47 -1.60
CA GLY A 42 -4.66 1.99 -0.79
C GLY A 42 -4.42 1.78 0.71
N PRO A 43 -3.38 2.39 1.30
CA PRO A 43 -3.07 2.25 2.72
C PRO A 43 -4.23 2.69 3.61
N GLY A 44 -5.08 3.62 3.15
CA GLY A 44 -6.23 4.08 3.89
C GLY A 44 -5.79 4.68 5.24
N ARG A 45 -6.31 4.12 6.33
CA ARG A 45 -5.92 4.51 7.71
C ARG A 45 -4.68 3.79 8.25
N GLY A 46 -3.97 3.05 7.41
CA GLY A 46 -2.70 2.42 7.72
C GLY A 46 -2.83 1.12 8.48
N ALA A 47 -3.87 0.35 8.16
CA ALA A 47 -4.16 -0.92 8.81
C ALA A 47 -3.01 -1.92 8.60
N LEU A 48 -2.42 -1.96 7.40
CA LEU A 48 -1.25 -2.79 7.08
C LEU A 48 0.04 -1.96 7.19
N THR A 49 0.04 -0.71 6.73
CA THR A 49 1.17 0.25 6.83
C THR A 49 1.87 0.21 8.18
N GLN A 50 1.12 0.27 9.29
CA GLN A 50 1.69 0.34 10.64
C GLN A 50 2.51 -0.91 11.04
N HIS A 51 2.30 -2.04 10.37
CA HIS A 51 3.05 -3.28 10.60
C HIS A 51 4.21 -3.47 9.61
N LEU A 52 4.26 -2.66 8.54
CA LEU A 52 5.26 -2.74 7.47
C LEU A 52 6.37 -1.70 7.64
N VAL A 53 6.05 -0.49 8.10
CA VAL A 53 7.03 0.59 8.28
C VAL A 53 8.13 0.15 9.25
N GLY A 54 9.39 0.24 8.79
CA GLY A 54 10.56 -0.21 9.54
C GLY A 54 10.75 -1.73 9.64
N ALA A 55 9.84 -2.53 9.08
CA ALA A 55 9.95 -4.00 9.02
C ALA A 55 10.49 -4.51 7.67
N VAL A 56 10.47 -3.65 6.64
CA VAL A 56 10.90 -3.93 5.26
C VAL A 56 11.94 -2.90 4.84
N SER A 57 12.73 -3.17 3.79
CA SER A 57 13.80 -2.25 3.38
C SER A 57 13.27 -0.94 2.80
N LYS A 58 12.14 -1.03 2.08
CA LYS A 58 11.42 0.12 1.52
C LYS A 58 9.93 -0.17 1.42
N LEU A 59 9.11 0.80 1.82
CA LEU A 59 7.66 0.77 1.68
C LEU A 59 7.19 1.88 0.74
N VAL A 60 6.50 1.53 -0.34
CA VAL A 60 5.88 2.46 -1.27
C VAL A 60 4.37 2.45 -1.06
N LEU A 61 3.80 3.57 -0.64
CA LEU A 61 2.37 3.74 -0.43
C LEU A 61 1.75 4.39 -1.68
N ILE A 62 0.73 3.77 -2.27
CA ILE A 62 -0.06 4.35 -3.37
C ILE A 62 -1.45 4.69 -2.85
N GLU A 63 -1.78 5.97 -2.76
CA GLU A 63 -3.05 6.44 -2.20
C GLU A 63 -3.77 7.37 -3.18
N LEU A 64 -5.03 7.05 -3.44
CA LEU A 64 -5.90 7.83 -4.33
C LEU A 64 -6.55 9.02 -3.60
N ASP A 65 -6.85 8.85 -2.31
CA ASP A 65 -7.43 9.90 -1.49
C ASP A 65 -6.38 10.98 -1.16
N HIS A 66 -6.52 12.16 -1.76
CA HIS A 66 -5.64 13.31 -1.56
C HIS A 66 -5.37 13.62 -0.08
N ASP A 67 -6.39 13.58 0.78
CA ASP A 67 -6.23 13.96 2.18
C ASP A 67 -5.40 12.92 2.96
N LEU A 68 -5.58 11.65 2.62
CA LEU A 68 -4.81 10.55 3.20
C LEU A 68 -3.37 10.55 2.68
N ALA A 69 -3.18 10.78 1.38
CA ALA A 69 -1.87 10.88 0.78
C ALA A 69 -1.07 12.04 1.40
N ALA A 70 -1.68 13.22 1.56
CA ALA A 70 -1.05 14.36 2.21
C ALA A 70 -0.66 14.05 3.67
N MET A 71 -1.53 13.38 4.42
CA MET A 71 -1.25 12.95 5.78
C MET A 71 -0.08 11.96 5.84
N TRP A 72 -0.04 10.97 4.95
CA TRP A 72 1.06 10.00 4.90
C TRP A 72 2.39 10.68 4.55
N SER A 73 2.37 11.58 3.57
CA SER A 73 3.56 12.35 3.16
C SER A 73 4.07 13.24 4.30
N GLU A 74 3.19 13.89 5.06
CA GLU A 74 3.57 14.64 6.26
C GLU A 74 4.19 13.73 7.32
N LYS A 75 3.49 12.63 7.63
CA LYS A 75 3.86 11.70 8.72
C LYS A 75 5.21 11.02 8.48
N TYR A 76 5.54 10.73 7.24
CA TYR A 76 6.77 10.02 6.87
C TYR A 76 7.79 10.89 6.13
N ARG A 77 7.66 12.22 6.20
CA ARG A 77 8.59 13.16 5.54
C ARG A 77 10.06 12.89 5.86
N ASP A 78 10.35 12.54 7.12
CA ASP A 78 11.71 12.35 7.62
C ASP A 78 12.18 10.88 7.57
N ARG A 79 11.50 10.03 6.79
CA ARG A 79 11.82 8.61 6.61
C ARG A 79 12.25 8.33 5.18
N ASP A 80 13.49 7.88 5.01
CA ASP A 80 14.00 7.48 3.69
C ASP A 80 13.48 6.11 3.22
N ASP A 81 13.00 5.28 4.15
CA ASP A 81 12.46 3.94 3.89
C ASP A 81 10.97 3.94 3.51
N VAL A 82 10.32 5.10 3.43
CA VAL A 82 8.91 5.22 3.04
C VAL A 82 8.76 6.22 1.90
N THR A 83 8.10 5.80 0.82
CA THR A 83 7.73 6.67 -0.32
C THR A 83 6.22 6.74 -0.41
N VAL A 84 5.66 7.95 -0.53
CA VAL A 84 4.21 8.15 -0.69
C VAL A 84 3.93 8.68 -2.09
N LEU A 85 3.11 7.95 -2.83
CA LEU A 85 2.66 8.29 -4.18
C LEU A 85 1.17 8.58 -4.15
N GLN A 86 0.81 9.84 -4.41
CA GLN A 86 -0.59 10.22 -4.58
C GLN A 86 -1.03 9.93 -6.01
N GLY A 87 -1.98 9.03 -6.19
CA GLY A 87 -2.61 8.81 -7.49
C GLY A 87 -3.33 7.47 -7.62
N ASP A 88 -3.88 7.27 -8.82
CA ASP A 88 -4.59 6.04 -9.16
C ASP A 88 -3.58 4.92 -9.46
N VAL A 89 -3.65 3.83 -8.70
CA VAL A 89 -2.87 2.61 -8.89
C VAL A 89 -3.11 1.93 -10.23
N LEU A 90 -4.06 2.37 -11.06
CA LEU A 90 -4.23 1.91 -12.45
C LEU A 90 -3.42 2.71 -13.47
N THR A 91 -2.99 3.93 -13.14
CA THR A 91 -2.31 4.81 -14.09
C THR A 91 -0.94 5.32 -13.60
N ILE A 92 -0.73 5.44 -12.29
CA ILE A 92 0.51 5.99 -11.73
C ILE A 92 1.73 5.12 -12.06
N PRO A 93 2.88 5.67 -12.48
CA PRO A 93 4.08 4.90 -12.84
C PRO A 93 4.90 4.45 -11.62
N PHE A 94 4.27 3.74 -10.67
CA PHE A 94 4.91 3.39 -9.40
C PHE A 94 6.11 2.45 -9.52
N TRP A 95 6.27 1.74 -10.65
CA TRP A 95 7.46 0.93 -10.91
C TRP A 95 8.75 1.76 -10.99
N GLU A 96 8.66 3.07 -11.26
CA GLU A 96 9.80 3.97 -11.23
C GLU A 96 10.30 4.25 -9.81
N SER A 97 9.52 3.89 -8.78
CA SER A 97 9.89 4.07 -7.38
C SER A 97 10.65 2.87 -6.79
N VAL A 98 10.93 1.84 -7.59
CA VAL A 98 11.61 0.59 -7.16
C VAL A 98 12.70 0.22 -8.16
N GLU A 99 13.76 -0.45 -7.71
CA GLU A 99 14.89 -0.82 -8.57
C GLU A 99 14.59 -2.02 -9.48
N ASP A 100 14.04 -3.09 -8.90
CA ASP A 100 13.64 -4.30 -9.63
C ASP A 100 12.22 -4.71 -9.23
N PRO A 101 11.20 -4.42 -10.07
CA PRO A 101 9.83 -4.85 -9.84
C PRO A 101 9.69 -6.34 -9.55
N SER A 102 10.53 -7.20 -10.11
CA SER A 102 10.43 -8.66 -9.92
C SER A 102 10.79 -9.14 -8.52
N GLN A 103 11.41 -8.27 -7.70
CA GLN A 103 11.70 -8.50 -6.28
C GLN A 103 10.69 -7.82 -5.35
N VAL A 104 9.69 -7.11 -5.89
CA VAL A 104 8.73 -6.36 -5.07
C VAL A 104 7.56 -7.24 -4.67
N HIS A 105 7.16 -7.11 -3.41
CA HIS A 105 5.87 -7.60 -2.93
C HIS A 105 4.81 -6.50 -3.05
N VAL A 106 3.62 -6.83 -3.55
CA VAL A 106 2.47 -5.91 -3.56
C VAL A 106 1.43 -6.38 -2.56
N ILE A 107 0.88 -5.47 -1.77
CA ILE A 107 -0.13 -5.76 -0.76
C ILE A 107 -1.24 -4.70 -0.76
N GLY A 108 -2.48 -5.05 -0.46
CA GLY A 108 -3.50 -4.02 -0.24
C GLY A 108 -4.85 -4.54 0.25
N ASN A 109 -5.56 -3.72 1.03
CA ASN A 109 -6.96 -3.98 1.37
C ASN A 109 -7.89 -3.30 0.36
N ILE A 110 -7.89 -3.84 -0.86
CA ILE A 110 -8.46 -3.18 -2.04
C ILE A 110 -9.98 -3.40 -2.14
N PRO A 111 -10.77 -2.36 -2.49
CA PRO A 111 -12.19 -2.52 -2.78
C PRO A 111 -12.46 -3.48 -3.95
N TYR A 112 -13.44 -4.37 -3.79
CA TYR A 112 -13.79 -5.42 -4.77
C TYR A 112 -14.10 -4.89 -6.18
N ASN A 113 -14.60 -3.66 -6.31
CA ASN A 113 -14.98 -3.08 -7.60
C ASN A 113 -13.78 -2.70 -8.48
N ILE A 114 -12.57 -2.58 -7.92
CA ILE A 114 -11.34 -2.27 -8.66
C ILE A 114 -10.26 -3.36 -8.53
N THR A 115 -10.53 -4.46 -7.83
CA THR A 115 -9.54 -5.54 -7.65
C THR A 115 -9.12 -6.15 -8.98
N SER A 116 -10.07 -6.54 -9.84
CA SER A 116 -9.75 -7.18 -11.13
C SER A 116 -8.81 -6.35 -12.02
N PRO A 117 -9.07 -5.06 -12.31
CA PRO A 117 -8.14 -4.28 -13.13
C PRO A 117 -6.77 -4.08 -12.46
N ILE A 118 -6.70 -4.00 -11.13
CA ILE A 118 -5.41 -3.94 -10.41
C ILE A 118 -4.63 -5.24 -10.58
N ILE A 119 -5.28 -6.40 -10.39
CA ILE A 119 -4.64 -7.70 -10.58
C ILE A 119 -4.13 -7.83 -12.02
N PHE A 120 -4.94 -7.48 -13.03
CA PHE A 120 -4.48 -7.53 -14.43
C PHE A 120 -3.28 -6.61 -14.67
N ARG A 121 -3.31 -5.38 -14.18
CA ARG A 121 -2.17 -4.46 -14.27
C ARG A 121 -0.90 -5.04 -13.65
N LEU A 122 -1.01 -5.69 -12.48
CA LEU A 122 0.13 -6.29 -11.79
C LEU A 122 0.65 -7.56 -12.47
N LEU A 123 -0.15 -8.22 -13.30
CA LEU A 123 0.27 -9.41 -14.06
C LEU A 123 1.00 -9.05 -15.36
N GLU A 124 0.82 -7.83 -15.88
CA GLU A 124 1.58 -7.29 -17.00
C GLU A 124 3.05 -7.07 -16.62
N ARG A 125 3.97 -7.13 -17.59
CA ARG A 125 5.39 -6.87 -17.32
C ARG A 125 5.66 -5.36 -17.27
N PRO A 126 6.47 -4.88 -16.32
CA PRO A 126 7.11 -5.63 -15.24
C PRO A 126 6.11 -6.03 -14.14
N ARG A 127 6.30 -7.22 -13.55
CA ARG A 127 5.38 -7.84 -12.58
C ARG A 127 6.06 -8.08 -11.22
N PRO A 128 5.34 -8.05 -10.09
CA PRO A 128 5.88 -8.27 -8.77
C PRO A 128 6.24 -9.74 -8.49
N LYS A 129 7.03 -9.94 -7.43
CA LYS A 129 7.34 -11.25 -6.82
C LYS A 129 6.10 -11.93 -6.26
N SER A 130 5.25 -11.16 -5.58
CA SER A 130 3.96 -11.63 -5.07
C SER A 130 2.92 -10.51 -4.99
N ILE A 131 1.64 -10.90 -4.95
CA ILE A 131 0.50 -10.00 -4.77
C ILE A 131 -0.35 -10.57 -3.64
N LEU A 132 -0.71 -9.76 -2.65
CA LEU A 132 -1.50 -10.16 -1.48
C LEU A 132 -2.64 -9.19 -1.13
#